data_AF-A0A358DQ60-F1
#
_entry.id   AF-A0A358DQ60-F1
#
_cell.length_a   1.000
_cell.length_b   1.000
_cell.length_c   1.000
_cell.angle_alpha   90.00
_cell.angle_beta   90.00
_cell.angle_gamma   90.00
#
_symmetry.space_group_name_H-M   'P 1'
#
loop_
_entity.id
_entity.type
_entity.pdbx_description
1 polymer ?
#
loop_
_entity_poly.entity_id
_entity_poly.type
_entity_poly.pdbx_seq_one_letter_code
_entity_poly.pdbx_strand_id
1 'polypeptide(L)'
;MVRWLARFGIALSFVAVGISHFTDPEVFVGIMPTYLPWHLELVYLSGIFEILGGLGLLFPVSRRFAAYGLLALLVAVYPANIHMLVNEVYLEGMRREPWLLWLRMPFQLVFAFAVGFAGDLWFRPSPSAKIPASPDSGSAGESGDKDQCMGKSKGEQGEAQSRST
;
A
#
# COMPACT_ATOMS: atom_id res chain seq x y z
N MET A 1 -9.85 -15.56 2.10
CA MET A 1 -10.74 -15.56 0.91
C MET A 1 -11.33 -14.17 0.63
N VAL A 2 -12.14 -13.62 1.53
CA VAL A 2 -12.90 -12.35 1.32
C VAL A 2 -12.05 -11.18 0.85
N ARG A 3 -10.87 -10.94 1.45
CA ARG A 3 -9.98 -9.84 1.05
C ARG A 3 -9.43 -9.97 -0.36
N TRP A 4 -9.25 -11.20 -0.86
CA TRP A 4 -8.80 -11.45 -2.22
C TRP A 4 -9.91 -11.17 -3.24
N LEU A 5 -11.13 -11.62 -2.94
CA LEU A 5 -12.31 -11.34 -3.77
C LEU A 5 -12.60 -9.84 -3.83
N ALA A 6 -12.57 -9.15 -2.68
CA ALA A 6 -12.76 -7.70 -2.63
C ALA A 6 -11.70 -6.95 -3.45
N ARG A 7 -10.42 -7.34 -3.34
CA ARG A 7 -9.33 -6.75 -4.14
C ARG A 7 -9.55 -6.95 -5.63
N PHE A 8 -9.87 -8.16 -6.06
CA PHE A 8 -10.14 -8.44 -7.47
C PHE A 8 -11.34 -7.64 -7.98
N GLY A 9 -12.43 -7.59 -7.21
CA GLY A 9 -13.61 -6.80 -7.56
C GLY A 9 -13.27 -5.33 -7.73
N ILE A 10 -12.60 -4.73 -6.76
CA ILE A 10 -12.20 -3.31 -6.80
C ILE A 10 -11.24 -3.03 -7.95
N ALA A 11 -10.22 -3.89 -8.14
CA ALA A 11 -9.27 -3.75 -9.23
C ALA A 11 -9.96 -3.80 -10.59
N LEU A 12 -10.87 -4.76 -10.79
CA LEU A 12 -11.62 -4.89 -12.02
C LEU A 12 -12.53 -3.68 -12.25
N SER A 13 -13.21 -3.18 -11.22
CA SER A 13 -14.03 -1.97 -11.31
C SER A 13 -13.22 -0.76 -11.76
N PHE A 14 -12.05 -0.51 -11.16
CA PHE A 14 -11.18 0.61 -11.58
C PHE A 14 -10.65 0.46 -12.99
N VAL A 15 -10.26 -0.75 -13.40
CA VAL A 15 -9.81 -0.99 -14.78
C VAL A 15 -10.95 -0.77 -15.76
N ALA A 16 -12.16 -1.26 -15.46
CA ALA A 16 -13.33 -1.08 -16.32
C ALA A 16 -13.72 0.40 -16.44
N VAL A 17 -13.77 1.14 -15.32
CA VAL A 17 -14.07 2.58 -15.32
C VAL A 17 -12.96 3.37 -16.01
N GLY A 18 -11.70 3.01 -15.78
CA GLY A 18 -10.56 3.64 -16.46
C GLY A 18 -10.59 3.43 -17.97
N ILE A 19 -11.04 2.26 -18.45
CA ILE A 19 -11.28 2.02 -19.88
C ILE A 19 -12.43 2.91 -20.39
N SER A 20 -13.52 3.06 -19.63
CA SER A 20 -14.64 3.91 -20.04
C SER A 20 -14.29 5.39 -20.22
N HIS A 21 -13.24 5.89 -19.56
CA HIS A 21 -12.73 7.24 -19.81
C HIS A 21 -12.21 7.42 -21.24
N PHE A 22 -11.81 6.34 -21.92
CA PHE A 22 -11.36 6.37 -23.31
C PHE A 22 -12.46 6.07 -24.31
N THR A 23 -13.43 5.23 -23.95
CA THR A 23 -14.54 4.88 -24.86
C THR A 23 -15.63 5.93 -24.85
N ASP A 24 -15.99 6.46 -23.68
CA ASP A 24 -17.12 7.36 -23.48
C ASP A 24 -16.72 8.62 -22.68
N PRO A 25 -15.70 9.39 -23.13
CA PRO A 25 -15.18 10.54 -22.37
C PRO A 25 -16.21 11.65 -22.17
N GLU A 26 -17.19 11.79 -23.07
CA GLU A 26 -18.21 12.84 -23.04
C GLU A 26 -19.04 12.81 -21.74
N VAL A 27 -19.32 11.61 -21.23
CA VAL A 27 -20.05 11.39 -19.98
C VAL A 27 -19.29 11.99 -18.79
N PHE A 28 -17.96 11.88 -18.80
CA PHE A 28 -17.09 12.37 -17.73
C PHE A 28 -16.79 13.87 -17.89
N VAL A 29 -16.63 14.34 -19.12
CA VAL A 29 -16.44 15.78 -19.40
C VAL A 29 -17.69 16.57 -19.03
N GLY A 30 -18.90 16.03 -19.25
CA GLY A 30 -20.16 16.70 -18.94
C GLY A 30 -20.40 16.94 -17.44
N ILE A 31 -19.73 16.19 -16.57
CA ILE A 31 -19.85 16.34 -15.11
C ILE A 31 -18.73 17.17 -14.48
N MET A 32 -17.68 17.49 -15.25
CA MET A 32 -16.54 18.26 -14.76
C MET A 32 -16.97 19.67 -14.39
N PRO A 33 -16.55 20.17 -13.22
CA PRO A 33 -16.91 21.50 -12.79
C PRO A 33 -16.19 22.56 -13.64
N THR A 34 -16.88 23.65 -13.95
CA THR A 34 -16.47 24.67 -14.92
C THR A 34 -15.20 25.46 -14.57
N TYR A 35 -14.69 25.33 -13.33
CA TYR A 35 -13.46 25.99 -12.90
C TYR A 35 -12.18 25.24 -13.30
N LEU A 36 -12.26 23.98 -13.76
CA LEU A 36 -11.09 23.24 -14.24
C LEU A 36 -10.86 23.50 -15.73
N PRO A 37 -9.66 23.94 -16.16
CA PRO A 37 -9.29 23.91 -17.57
C PRO A 37 -8.97 22.47 -18.01
N TRP A 38 -9.07 22.18 -19.31
CA TRP A 38 -8.65 20.90 -19.92
C TRP A 38 -9.41 19.66 -19.41
N HIS A 39 -10.76 19.70 -19.47
CA HIS A 39 -11.59 18.61 -18.98
C HIS A 39 -11.25 17.25 -19.62
N LEU A 40 -11.02 17.22 -20.94
CA LEU A 40 -10.80 15.97 -21.68
C LEU A 40 -9.45 15.33 -21.31
N GLU A 41 -8.39 16.14 -21.23
CA GLU A 41 -7.05 15.71 -20.89
C GLU A 41 -6.99 15.15 -19.46
N LEU A 42 -7.72 15.79 -18.54
CA LEU A 42 -7.83 15.32 -17.15
C LEU A 42 -8.61 14.02 -17.03
N VAL A 43 -9.67 13.83 -17.83
CA VAL A 43 -10.42 12.57 -17.93
C VAL A 43 -9.52 11.45 -18.46
N TYR A 44 -8.72 11.69 -19.50
CA TYR A 44 -7.77 10.67 -19.96
C TYR A 44 -6.67 10.40 -18.93
N LEU A 45 -6.14 11.43 -18.28
CA LEU A 45 -5.12 11.28 -17.26
C LEU A 45 -5.64 10.47 -16.07
N SER A 46 -6.85 10.75 -15.59
CA SER A 46 -7.49 9.97 -14.53
C SER A 46 -7.72 8.52 -14.97
N GLY A 47 -8.20 8.30 -16.20
CA GLY A 47 -8.38 6.95 -16.75
C GLY A 47 -7.09 6.12 -16.75
N ILE A 48 -5.94 6.72 -17.10
CA ILE A 48 -4.64 6.04 -17.00
C ILE A 48 -4.34 5.65 -15.55
N PHE A 49 -4.49 6.59 -14.61
CA PHE A 49 -4.21 6.33 -13.19
C PHE A 49 -5.15 5.31 -12.57
N GLU A 50 -6.41 5.24 -13.00
CA GLU A 50 -7.36 4.22 -12.56
C GLU A 50 -6.95 2.82 -13.04
N ILE A 51 -6.55 2.68 -14.31
CA ILE A 51 -6.07 1.40 -14.84
C ILE A 51 -4.80 0.97 -14.12
N LEU A 52 -3.82 1.87 -14.01
CA LEU A 52 -2.55 1.59 -13.33
C LEU A 52 -2.75 1.29 -11.84
N GLY A 53 -3.64 2.02 -11.17
CA GLY A 53 -3.98 1.81 -9.76
C GLY A 53 -4.73 0.49 -9.55
N GLY A 54 -5.70 0.18 -10.41
CA GLY A 54 -6.45 -1.08 -10.36
C GLY A 54 -5.54 -2.29 -10.55
N LEU A 55 -4.69 -2.28 -11.58
CA LEU A 55 -3.68 -3.32 -11.80
C LEU A 55 -2.65 -3.36 -10.66
N GLY A 56 -2.21 -2.19 -10.21
CA GLY A 56 -1.25 -2.04 -9.12
C GLY A 56 -1.73 -2.57 -7.78
N LEU A 57 -3.05 -2.67 -7.56
CA LEU A 57 -3.66 -3.24 -6.36
C LEU A 57 -3.47 -4.77 -6.27
N LEU A 58 -3.37 -5.44 -7.42
CA LEU A 58 -3.17 -6.89 -7.52
C LEU A 58 -1.75 -7.29 -7.07
N PHE A 59 -0.74 -6.47 -7.37
CA PHE A 59 0.65 -6.74 -7.02
C PHE A 59 0.97 -6.32 -5.58
N PRO A 60 1.54 -7.22 -4.75
CA PRO A 60 1.78 -6.94 -3.33
C PRO A 60 2.81 -5.81 -3.09
N VAL A 61 3.75 -5.60 -4.02
CA VAL A 61 4.80 -4.58 -3.90
C VAL A 61 4.26 -3.17 -4.13
N SER A 62 3.42 -2.98 -5.16
CA SER A 62 2.84 -1.68 -5.52
C SER A 62 1.52 -1.38 -4.83
N ARG A 63 0.88 -2.37 -4.19
CA ARG A 63 -0.47 -2.27 -3.62
C ARG A 63 -0.72 -1.00 -2.81
N ARG A 64 0.23 -0.61 -1.97
CA ARG A 64 0.08 0.58 -1.12
C ARG A 64 0.10 1.87 -1.92
N PHE A 65 1.07 1.99 -2.83
CA PHE A 65 1.16 3.15 -3.72
C PHE A 65 -0.06 3.25 -4.62
N ALA A 66 -0.51 2.11 -5.15
CA ALA A 66 -1.73 2.01 -5.93
C ALA A 66 -2.97 2.44 -5.12
N ALA A 67 -3.13 1.96 -3.89
CA ALA A 67 -4.27 2.33 -3.04
C ALA A 67 -4.25 3.81 -2.65
N TYR A 68 -3.08 4.38 -2.33
CA TYR A 68 -2.96 5.83 -2.11
C TYR A 68 -3.27 6.64 -3.37
N GLY A 69 -2.80 6.19 -4.54
CA GLY A 69 -3.10 6.84 -5.81
C GLY A 69 -4.58 6.81 -6.14
N LEU A 70 -5.24 5.66 -5.98
CA LEU A 70 -6.68 5.51 -6.16
C LEU A 70 -7.49 6.34 -5.16
N LEU A 71 -7.05 6.42 -3.90
CA LEU A 71 -7.67 7.29 -2.89
C LEU A 71 -7.53 8.77 -3.26
N ALA A 72 -6.34 9.19 -3.69
CA ALA A 72 -6.11 10.56 -4.15
C ALA A 72 -6.98 10.90 -5.36
N LEU A 73 -7.13 9.95 -6.30
CA LEU A 73 -8.01 10.10 -7.46
C LEU A 73 -9.48 10.21 -7.06
N LEU A 74 -9.95 9.36 -6.14
CA LEU A 74 -11.31 9.47 -5.60
C LEU A 74 -11.56 10.83 -4.93
N VAL A 75 -10.58 11.38 -4.21
CA VAL A 75 -10.68 12.72 -3.63
C VAL A 75 -10.70 13.79 -4.74
N ALA A 76 -9.88 13.65 -5.78
CA ALA A 76 -9.84 14.58 -6.91
C ALA A 76 -11.15 14.61 -7.73
N VAL A 77 -11.86 13.48 -7.82
CA VAL A 77 -13.16 13.37 -8.51
C VAL A 77 -14.34 13.82 -7.63
N TYR A 78 -14.16 13.88 -6.31
CA TYR A 78 -15.23 14.28 -5.38
C TYR A 78 -15.90 15.65 -5.70
N PRO A 79 -15.16 16.70 -6.10
CA PRO A 79 -15.77 17.96 -6.53
C PRO A 79 -16.71 17.83 -7.73
N ALA A 80 -16.44 16.91 -8.67
CA ALA A 80 -17.36 16.64 -9.77
C ALA A 80 -18.69 16.08 -9.26
N ASN A 81 -18.67 15.20 -8.25
CA ASN A 81 -19.90 14.67 -7.65
C ASN A 81 -20.68 15.74 -6.86
N ILE A 82 -19.98 16.67 -6.18
CA ILE A 82 -20.63 17.85 -5.58
C ILE A 82 -21.26 18.72 -6.66
N HIS A 83 -20.54 18.99 -7.75
CA HIS A 83 -21.04 19.80 -8.86
C HIS A 83 -22.30 19.20 -9.49
N MET A 84 -22.34 17.87 -9.65
CA MET A 84 -23.56 17.18 -10.10
C MET A 84 -24.71 17.33 -9.12
N LEU A 85 -24.45 17.24 -7.81
CA LEU A 85 -25.48 17.39 -6.78
C LEU A 85 -26.04 18.81 -6.73
N VAL A 86 -25.18 19.83 -6.84
CA VAL A 86 -25.56 21.25 -6.74
C VAL A 86 -26.26 21.75 -8.01
N ASN A 87 -25.81 21.31 -9.19
CA ASN A 87 -26.35 21.76 -10.47
C ASN A 87 -27.35 20.77 -11.10
N GLU A 88 -27.73 19.72 -10.35
CA GLU A 88 -28.63 18.65 -10.80
C GLU A 88 -28.25 18.07 -12.17
N VAL A 89 -26.94 17.84 -12.38
CA VAL A 89 -26.43 17.24 -13.61
C VAL A 89 -26.63 15.74 -13.53
N TYR A 90 -27.42 15.18 -14.46
CA TYR A 90 -27.68 13.76 -14.55
C TYR A 90 -26.86 13.14 -15.68
N LEU A 91 -26.31 11.94 -15.46
CA LEU A 91 -25.68 11.18 -16.55
C LEU A 91 -26.75 10.76 -17.56
N GLU A 92 -26.38 10.76 -18.84
CA GLU A 92 -27.22 10.25 -19.91
C GLU A 92 -27.58 8.79 -19.65
N GLY A 93 -28.86 8.44 -19.77
CA GLY A 93 -29.39 7.11 -19.47
C GLY A 93 -29.80 6.85 -18.01
N MET A 94 -29.49 7.74 -17.06
CA MET A 94 -30.05 7.64 -15.69
C MET A 94 -31.43 8.30 -15.57
N ARG A 95 -32.27 7.75 -14.70
CA ARG A 95 -33.52 8.40 -14.29
C ARG A 95 -33.18 9.74 -13.61
N ARG A 96 -33.87 10.81 -14.00
CA ARG A 96 -33.69 12.17 -13.44
C ARG A 96 -34.29 12.27 -12.05
N GLU A 97 -33.66 11.58 -11.11
CA GLU A 97 -34.14 11.42 -9.75
C GLU A 97 -33.10 11.98 -8.77
N PRO A 98 -33.42 13.05 -8.02
CA PRO A 98 -32.47 13.71 -7.12
C PRO A 98 -31.82 12.78 -6.10
N TRP A 99 -32.54 11.75 -5.64
CA TRP A 99 -32.02 10.79 -4.66
C TRP A 99 -30.83 9.97 -5.18
N LEU A 100 -30.69 9.77 -6.50
CA LEU A 100 -29.54 9.07 -7.08
C LEU A 100 -28.25 9.88 -6.91
N LEU A 101 -28.33 11.21 -7.02
CA LEU A 101 -27.19 12.11 -6.80
C LEU A 101 -26.76 12.09 -5.33
N TRP A 102 -27.75 12.10 -4.42
CA TRP A 102 -27.50 11.94 -2.99
C TRP A 102 -26.87 10.60 -2.63
N LEU A 103 -27.25 9.51 -3.30
CA LEU A 103 -26.71 8.17 -3.05
C LEU A 103 -25.24 8.03 -3.47
N ARG A 104 -24.78 8.77 -4.49
CA ARG A 104 -23.38 8.74 -4.94
C ARG A 104 -22.40 9.17 -3.85
N MET A 105 -22.77 10.18 -3.07
CA MET A 105 -21.92 10.78 -2.04
C MET A 105 -21.49 9.75 -0.96
N PRO A 106 -22.41 9.05 -0.26
CA PRO A 106 -22.03 8.01 0.68
C PRO A 106 -21.42 6.80 -0.03
N PHE A 107 -21.87 6.45 -1.24
CA PHE A 107 -21.30 5.32 -1.99
C PHE A 107 -19.81 5.53 -2.28
N GLN A 108 -19.40 6.74 -2.66
CA GLN A 108 -17.99 7.05 -2.90
C GLN A 108 -17.14 6.95 -1.63
N LEU A 109 -17.67 7.34 -0.47
CA LEU A 109 -16.98 7.18 0.81
C LEU A 109 -16.82 5.71 1.19
N VAL A 110 -17.85 4.90 0.98
CA VAL A 110 -17.79 3.44 1.16
C VAL A 110 -16.77 2.83 0.22
N PHE A 111 -16.73 3.28 -1.04
CA PHE A 111 -15.78 2.79 -2.03
C PHE A 111 -14.33 3.20 -1.68
N ALA A 112 -14.12 4.43 -1.22
CA ALA A 112 -12.81 4.88 -0.71
C ALA A 112 -12.34 4.04 0.48
N PHE A 113 -13.23 3.77 1.44
CA PHE A 113 -12.91 2.87 2.55
C PHE A 113 -12.58 1.44 2.06
N ALA A 114 -13.33 0.93 1.07
CA ALA A 114 -13.08 -0.38 0.48
C ALA A 114 -11.70 -0.45 -0.21
N VAL A 115 -11.28 0.62 -0.90
CA VAL A 115 -9.91 0.74 -1.47
C VAL A 115 -8.87 0.71 -0.37
N GLY A 116 -9.08 1.46 0.71
CA GLY A 116 -8.23 1.45 1.89
C GLY A 116 -8.06 0.06 2.50
N PHE A 117 -9.18 -0.65 2.65
CA PHE A 117 -9.23 -2.02 3.15
C PHE A 117 -8.51 -3.01 2.22
N ALA A 118 -8.74 -2.89 0.91
CA ALA A 118 -8.14 -3.73 -0.12
C ALA A 118 -6.62 -3.50 -0.26
N GLY A 119 -6.18 -2.24 -0.11
CA GLY A 119 -4.79 -1.79 -0.14
C GLY A 119 -3.95 -2.16 1.08
N ASP A 120 -4.54 -2.82 2.08
CA ASP A 120 -3.92 -3.15 3.37
C ASP A 120 -3.42 -1.92 4.14
N LEU A 121 -4.06 -0.77 3.95
CA LEU A 121 -3.74 0.49 4.63
C LEU A 121 -4.19 0.47 6.10
N TRP A 122 -5.35 -0.13 6.38
CA TRP A 122 -5.96 -0.11 7.73
C TRP A 122 -5.43 -1.17 8.70
N PHE A 123 -4.81 -2.25 8.20
CA PHE A 123 -4.57 -3.46 9.01
C PHE A 123 -3.10 -3.88 9.08
N ARG A 124 -2.17 -2.92 9.02
CA ARG A 124 -0.75 -3.25 9.19
C ARG A 124 -0.40 -3.25 10.69
N PRO A 125 0.09 -4.37 11.25
CA PRO A 125 0.90 -4.30 12.46
C PRO A 125 2.09 -3.40 12.17
N SER A 126 2.39 -2.45 13.05
CA SER A 126 3.67 -1.73 13.01
C SER A 126 4.77 -2.78 12.79
N PRO A 127 5.80 -2.49 11.95
CA PRO A 127 7.05 -3.20 12.10
C PRO A 127 7.47 -2.92 13.54
N SER A 128 7.19 -3.83 14.47
CA SER A 128 7.86 -3.84 15.76
C SER A 128 9.31 -3.74 15.39
N ALA A 129 9.92 -2.63 15.81
CA ALA A 129 11.36 -2.50 15.87
C ALA A 129 11.86 -3.86 16.34
N LYS A 130 12.56 -4.59 15.46
CA LYS A 130 13.43 -5.65 15.96
C LYS A 130 14.42 -4.90 16.83
N ILE A 131 14.11 -4.84 18.12
CA ILE A 131 15.07 -4.63 19.18
C ILE A 131 16.10 -5.74 18.94
N PRO A 132 17.36 -5.46 18.58
CA PRO A 132 18.39 -6.41 18.94
C PRO A 132 18.42 -6.39 20.46
N ALA A 133 17.87 -7.42 21.09
CA ALA A 133 18.28 -7.76 22.44
C ALA A 133 19.77 -8.12 22.32
N SER A 134 20.63 -7.13 22.58
CA SER A 134 22.06 -7.34 22.77
C SER A 134 22.23 -8.25 23.99
N PRO A 135 22.90 -9.40 23.89
CA PRO A 135 23.18 -10.27 25.04
C PRO A 135 24.34 -9.79 25.92
N ASP A 136 24.62 -8.49 26.05
CA ASP A 136 25.90 -8.05 26.61
C ASP A 136 25.71 -7.06 27.77
N SER A 137 25.18 -7.54 28.90
CA SER A 137 25.60 -7.02 30.21
C SER A 137 26.64 -7.97 30.80
N GLY A 138 27.76 -8.11 30.07
CA GLY A 138 29.00 -8.64 30.61
C GLY A 138 29.53 -7.67 31.65
N SER A 139 29.39 -8.05 32.91
CA SER A 139 30.08 -7.40 34.02
C SER A 139 31.59 -7.41 33.77
N ALA A 140 32.17 -6.21 33.80
CA ALA A 140 33.40 -5.87 34.51
C ALA A 140 34.51 -6.93 34.59
N GLY A 141 35.68 -6.60 34.02
CA GLY A 141 36.95 -7.17 34.52
C GLY A 141 38.07 -7.30 33.51
N GLU A 142 38.37 -6.28 32.71
CA GLU A 142 39.69 -6.19 32.06
C GLU A 142 40.64 -5.45 33.00
N SER A 143 41.55 -6.18 33.64
CA SER A 143 42.73 -5.63 34.31
C SER A 143 43.87 -6.64 34.30
N GLY A 144 44.70 -6.53 33.26
CA GLY A 144 46.16 -6.68 33.37
C GLY A 144 46.71 -8.09 33.51
N ASP A 145 46.91 -8.77 32.38
CA ASP A 145 47.97 -9.78 32.24
C ASP A 145 48.92 -9.34 31.13
N LYS A 146 49.97 -8.63 31.54
CA LYS A 146 51.18 -8.38 30.75
C LYS A 146 52.35 -8.60 31.69
N ASP A 147 52.74 -9.86 31.87
CA ASP A 147 54.09 -10.20 32.31
C ASP A 147 54.54 -11.50 31.63
N GLN A 148 54.96 -11.32 30.39
CA GLN A 148 55.95 -12.15 29.73
C GLN A 148 57.30 -11.91 30.43
N CYS A 149 57.87 -12.90 31.12
CA CYS A 149 59.29 -13.25 31.07
C CYS A 149 59.69 -14.34 32.09
N MET A 150 60.61 -15.23 31.66
CA MET A 150 61.37 -16.20 32.46
C MET A 150 60.58 -17.43 32.93
N GLY A 151 60.95 -18.69 32.64
CA GLY A 151 62.15 -19.27 32.04
C GLY A 151 62.22 -20.76 32.44
N LYS A 152 63.04 -21.54 31.72
CA LYS A 152 63.51 -22.91 32.00
C LYS A 152 62.46 -24.02 31.78
N SER A 153 62.56 -24.86 30.74
CA SER A 153 63.61 -25.85 30.41
C SER A 153 64.02 -26.72 31.59
N LYS A 154 63.42 -27.93 31.60
CA LYS A 154 63.83 -29.24 32.18
C LYS A 154 62.60 -30.14 31.98
N GLY A 155 62.59 -31.27 31.28
CA GLY A 155 63.63 -32.27 31.07
C GLY A 155 63.38 -33.42 32.06
N GLU A 156 62.66 -34.48 31.64
CA GLU A 156 62.59 -35.86 32.18
C GLU A 156 61.45 -36.58 31.41
N GLN A 157 61.69 -37.53 30.47
CA GLN A 157 62.01 -38.96 30.66
C GLN A 157 60.99 -39.65 31.59
N GLY A 158 60.32 -40.78 31.31
CA GLY A 158 60.38 -41.87 30.32
C GLY A 158 59.33 -42.94 30.73
N GLU A 159 59.33 -44.11 30.09
CA GLU A 159 58.46 -45.30 30.28
C GLU A 159 56.99 -45.16 29.79
N ALA A 160 56.48 -45.84 28.75
CA ALA A 160 56.70 -47.17 28.16
C ALA A 160 56.37 -48.36 29.10
N GLN A 161 55.11 -48.81 29.14
CA GLN A 161 54.69 -50.23 29.05
C GLN A 161 53.15 -50.32 29.22
N SER A 162 52.39 -50.67 28.18
CA SER A 162 51.98 -52.05 27.83
C SER A 162 51.41 -52.88 29.00
N ARG A 163 50.08 -53.01 29.05
CA ARG A 163 49.42 -54.33 29.21
C ARG A 163 47.94 -54.28 28.84
N SER A 164 47.63 -54.97 27.74
CA SER A 164 46.35 -55.58 27.42
C SER A 164 46.06 -56.73 28.37
N THR A 165 44.84 -56.80 28.91
CA THR A 165 43.89 -57.94 28.99
C THR A 165 42.90 -57.66 30.10
#